data_AF-A0A2E5XTK8-F1
#
_entry.id   AF-A0A2E5XTK8-F1
#
_cell.length_a   1.000
_cell.length_b   1.000
_cell.length_c   1.000
_cell.angle_alpha   90.00
_cell.angle_beta   90.00
_cell.angle_gamma   90.00
#
_symmetry.space_group_name_H-M   'P 1'
#
loop_
_entity.id
_entity.type
_entity.pdbx_description
1 polymer ?
#
loop_
_entity_poly.entity_id
_entity_poly.type
_entity_poly.pdbx_seq_one_letter_code
_entity_poly.pdbx_strand_id
1 'polypeptide(L)'
;MDNLNKYEKEKLLNLLQYSESELNVLFEKLNDIITENDNTFDVLLKILQQGLNIREATLLGLYYGQKNGYKKAKLELEDEIKDKLFRAFKNNQ
;
A
#
# COMPACT_ATOMS: atom_id res chain seq x y z
N MET A 1 -6.68 -7.15 -3.97
CA MET A 1 -7.52 -6.50 -5.00
C MET A 1 -9.00 -6.58 -4.64
N ASP A 2 -9.29 -6.97 -3.41
CA ASP A 2 -10.51 -7.73 -3.12
C ASP A 2 -11.74 -6.82 -2.94
N ASN A 3 -11.51 -5.51 -3.04
CA ASN A 3 -12.52 -4.46 -2.95
C ASN A 3 -12.91 -3.87 -4.32
N LEU A 4 -12.31 -4.30 -5.44
CA LEU A 4 -12.76 -3.89 -6.76
C LEU A 4 -13.94 -4.75 -7.21
N ASN A 5 -15.03 -4.11 -7.61
CA ASN A 5 -16.11 -4.83 -8.28
C ASN A 5 -15.68 -5.26 -9.70
N LYS A 6 -16.46 -6.16 -10.31
CA LYS A 6 -16.15 -6.72 -11.64
C LYS A 6 -15.91 -5.65 -12.71
N TYR A 7 -16.76 -4.62 -12.74
CA TYR A 7 -16.66 -3.54 -13.73
C TYR A 7 -15.40 -2.69 -13.53
N GLU A 8 -15.06 -2.35 -12.29
CA GLU A 8 -13.84 -1.59 -11.97
C GLU A 8 -12.58 -2.36 -12.35
N LYS A 9 -12.58 -3.67 -12.08
CA LYS A 9 -11.47 -4.56 -12.44
C LYS A 9 -11.29 -4.65 -13.95
N GLU A 10 -12.38 -4.83 -14.72
CA GLU A 10 -12.33 -4.85 -16.18
C GLU A 10 -11.81 -3.51 -16.74
N LYS A 11 -12.25 -2.38 -16.18
CA LYS A 11 -11.79 -1.05 -16.59
C LYS A 11 -10.30 -0.86 -16.34
N LEU A 12 -9.79 -1.33 -15.19
CA LEU A 12 -8.37 -1.27 -14.86
C LEU A 12 -7.53 -2.14 -15.79
N LEU A 13 -7.95 -3.38 -16.03
CA LEU A 13 -7.28 -4.29 -16.97
C LEU A 13 -7.20 -3.69 -18.37
N ASN A 14 -8.29 -3.12 -18.86
CA ASN A 14 -8.32 -2.42 -20.15
C ASN A 14 -7.39 -1.21 -20.21
N LEU A 15 -7.32 -0.42 -19.13
CA LEU A 15 -6.44 0.76 -19.06
C LEU A 15 -4.95 0.38 -19.07
N LEU A 16 -4.62 -0.73 -18.42
CA LEU A 16 -3.26 -1.29 -18.40
C LEU A 16 -2.93 -2.09 -19.66
N GLN A 17 -3.95 -2.51 -20.42
CA GLN A 17 -3.84 -3.50 -21.52
C GLN A 17 -3.32 -4.85 -21.02
N TYR A 18 -3.78 -5.25 -19.84
CA TYR A 18 -3.32 -6.44 -19.12
C TYR A 18 -4.40 -7.51 -19.08
N SER A 19 -3.96 -8.77 -19.08
CA SER A 19 -4.71 -9.89 -18.56
C SER A 19 -4.74 -9.89 -17.02
N GLU A 20 -5.66 -10.64 -16.44
CA GLU A 20 -5.72 -10.79 -14.99
C GLU A 20 -4.44 -11.41 -14.39
N SER A 21 -3.85 -12.37 -15.10
CA SER A 21 -2.57 -12.97 -14.72
C SER A 21 -1.42 -11.96 -14.71
N GLU A 22 -1.33 -11.10 -15.72
CA GLU A 22 -0.28 -10.06 -15.79
C GLU A 22 -0.45 -9.04 -14.67
N LEU A 23 -1.70 -8.70 -14.33
CA LEU A 23 -2.00 -7.83 -13.21
C LEU A 23 -1.55 -8.45 -11.88
N ASN A 24 -1.81 -9.74 -11.67
CA ASN A 24 -1.37 -10.44 -10.46
C ASN A 24 0.16 -10.45 -10.35
N VAL A 25 0.87 -10.80 -11.43
CA VAL A 25 2.34 -10.80 -11.47
C VAL A 25 2.90 -9.40 -11.18
N LEU A 26 2.26 -8.34 -11.65
CA LEU A 26 2.67 -6.96 -11.38
C LEU A 26 2.62 -6.65 -9.87
N PHE A 27 1.58 -7.08 -9.16
CA PHE A 27 1.45 -6.86 -7.72
C PHE A 27 2.32 -7.80 -6.88
N GLU A 28 2.59 -9.01 -7.34
CA GLU A 28 3.58 -9.91 -6.71
C GLU A 28 4.96 -9.25 -6.69
N LYS A 29 5.42 -8.73 -7.84
CA LYS A 29 6.68 -7.98 -7.93
C LYS A 29 6.72 -6.78 -6.98
N LEU A 30 5.61 -6.07 -6.79
CA LEU A 30 5.56 -4.98 -5.82
C LEU A 30 5.78 -5.49 -4.40
N ASN A 31 5.18 -6.62 -4.02
CA ASN A 31 5.39 -7.19 -2.68
C ASN A 31 6.85 -7.62 -2.47
N ASP A 32 7.53 -8.10 -3.52
CA ASP A 32 8.96 -8.43 -3.46
C ASP A 32 9.86 -7.18 -3.27
N ILE A 33 9.43 -6.04 -3.80
CA ILE A 33 10.14 -4.76 -3.69
C ILE A 33 9.97 -4.12 -2.32
N ILE A 34 8.79 -4.26 -1.70
CA ILE A 34 8.47 -3.65 -0.41
C ILE A 34 9.13 -4.47 0.71
N THR A 35 10.18 -3.92 1.33
CA THR A 35 10.74 -4.48 2.57
C THR A 35 10.30 -3.67 3.79
N GLU A 36 10.29 -4.29 4.99
CA GLU A 36 9.75 -3.67 6.21
C GLU A 36 10.48 -2.39 6.65
N ASN A 37 11.72 -2.19 6.20
CA ASN A 37 12.59 -1.09 6.62
C ASN A 37 12.78 -0.01 5.55
N ASP A 38 12.24 -0.18 4.34
CA ASP A 38 12.39 0.82 3.29
C ASP A 38 11.57 2.08 3.61
N ASN A 39 12.18 3.25 3.44
CA ASN A 39 11.42 4.49 3.49
C ASN A 39 10.56 4.63 2.22
N THR A 40 9.52 5.49 2.27
CA THR A 40 8.59 5.69 1.15
C THR A 40 9.30 6.02 -0.18
N PHE A 41 10.33 6.86 -0.14
CA PHE A 41 11.06 7.25 -1.35
C PHE A 41 11.89 6.10 -1.91
N ASP A 42 12.49 5.27 -1.05
CA ASP A 42 13.26 4.10 -1.50
C ASP A 42 12.36 3.12 -2.26
N VAL A 43 11.16 2.85 -1.75
CA VAL A 43 10.19 1.99 -2.45
C VAL A 43 9.77 2.60 -3.78
N LEU A 44 9.47 3.90 -3.82
CA LEU A 44 9.08 4.58 -5.06
C LEU A 44 10.22 4.56 -6.09
N LEU A 45 11.48 4.75 -5.67
CA LEU A 45 12.64 4.65 -6.55
C LEU A 45 12.79 3.22 -7.09
N LYS A 46 12.65 2.20 -6.25
CA LYS A 46 12.70 0.80 -6.68
C LYS A 46 11.60 0.48 -7.69
N ILE A 47 10.37 1.01 -7.51
CA ILE A 47 9.28 0.89 -8.49
C ILE A 47 9.68 1.51 -9.84
N LEU A 48 10.21 2.73 -9.83
CA LEU A 48 10.62 3.43 -11.04
C LEU A 48 11.78 2.75 -11.77
N GLN A 49 12.64 2.03 -11.05
CA GLN A 49 13.76 1.28 -11.62
C GLN A 49 13.37 -0.04 -12.30
N GLN A 50 12.13 -0.52 -12.14
CA GLN A 50 11.67 -1.78 -12.75
C GLN A 50 11.45 -1.73 -14.27
N GLY A 51 11.61 -0.56 -14.91
CA GLY A 51 11.31 -0.40 -16.33
C GLY A 51 9.81 -0.45 -16.66
N LEU A 52 8.95 -0.24 -15.66
CA LEU A 52 7.51 -0.17 -15.80
C LEU A 52 7.10 1.06 -16.61
N ASN A 53 5.98 0.97 -17.33
CA ASN A 53 5.40 2.15 -17.93
C ASN A 53 4.75 3.06 -16.87
N ILE A 54 4.42 4.28 -17.25
CA ILE A 54 3.91 5.29 -16.32
C ILE A 54 2.61 4.86 -15.63
N ARG A 55 1.74 4.09 -16.31
CA ARG A 55 0.45 3.63 -15.74
C ARG A 55 0.68 2.60 -14.65
N GLU A 56 1.55 1.64 -14.91
CA GLU A 56 1.96 0.61 -13.95
C GLU A 56 2.64 1.23 -12.73
N ALA A 57 3.66 2.06 -12.95
CA ALA A 57 4.40 2.70 -11.86
C ALA A 57 3.47 3.56 -10.99
N THR A 58 2.55 4.30 -11.62
CA THR A 58 1.55 5.10 -10.90
C THR A 58 0.62 4.22 -10.07
N LEU A 59 0.11 3.12 -10.64
CA LEU A 59 -0.76 2.19 -9.93
C LEU A 59 -0.06 1.57 -8.72
N LEU A 60 1.17 1.11 -8.89
CA LEU A 60 1.97 0.53 -7.81
C LEU A 60 2.27 1.55 -6.71
N GLY A 61 2.60 2.80 -7.09
CA GLY A 61 2.83 3.89 -6.13
C GLY A 61 1.58 4.23 -5.31
N LEU A 62 0.42 4.33 -5.96
CA LEU A 62 -0.86 4.57 -5.27
C LEU A 62 -1.21 3.43 -4.32
N TYR A 63 -1.05 2.19 -4.77
CA TYR A 63 -1.33 1.00 -3.95
C TYR A 63 -0.39 0.91 -2.74
N TYR A 64 0.91 1.18 -2.93
CA TYR A 64 1.87 1.24 -1.84
C TYR A 64 1.52 2.35 -0.84
N GLY A 65 1.21 3.55 -1.33
CA GLY A 65 0.80 4.68 -0.49
C GLY A 65 -0.42 4.35 0.37
N GLN A 66 -1.43 3.69 -0.21
CA GLN A 66 -2.60 3.21 0.52
C GLN A 66 -2.21 2.22 1.63
N LYS A 67 -1.42 1.18 1.31
CA LYS A 67 -0.98 0.14 2.26
C LYS A 67 -0.17 0.75 3.41
N ASN A 68 0.76 1.64 3.11
CA ASN A 68 1.59 2.30 4.11
C ASN A 68 0.78 3.27 4.99
N GLY A 69 -0.16 4.00 4.39
CA GLY A 69 -1.08 4.88 5.11
C GLY A 69 -1.90 4.13 6.16
N TYR A 70 -2.47 2.97 5.82
CA TYR A 70 -3.18 2.13 6.80
C TYR A 70 -2.27 1.64 7.92
N LYS A 71 -1.05 1.20 7.61
CA LYS A 71 -0.07 0.76 8.61
C LYS A 71 0.26 1.89 9.59
N LYS A 72 0.51 3.09 9.07
CA LYS A 72 0.80 4.28 9.89
C LYS A 72 -0.39 4.67 10.77
N ALA A 73 -1.59 4.74 10.20
CA ALA A 73 -2.80 5.06 10.95
C ALA A 73 -3.09 4.05 12.08
N LYS A 74 -2.81 2.77 11.85
CA LYS A 74 -2.93 1.73 12.88
C LYS A 74 -1.98 1.97 14.05
N LEU A 75 -0.71 2.28 13.77
CA LEU A 75 0.29 2.57 14.81
C LEU A 75 -0.06 3.82 15.62
N GLU A 76 -0.47 4.90 14.94
CA GLU A 76 -0.90 6.15 15.60
C GLU A 76 -2.10 5.91 16.52
N LEU A 77 -3.07 5.10 16.09
CA LEU A 77 -4.22 4.73 16.91
C LEU A 77 -3.83 3.85 18.10
N GLU A 78 -2.92 2.89 17.92
CA GLU A 78 -2.41 2.06 19.02
C GLU A 78 -1.72 2.92 20.10
N ASP A 79 -0.90 3.89 19.69
CA ASP A 79 -0.21 4.78 20.62
C ASP A 79 -1.18 5.74 21.32
N GLU A 80 -2.18 6.27 20.60
CA GLU A 80 -3.23 7.08 21.22
C GLU A 80 -4.02 6.31 22.29
N ILE A 81 -4.32 5.03 22.04
CA ILE A 81 -5.00 4.15 23.02
C ILE A 81 -4.11 3.93 24.24
N LYS A 82 -2.82 3.61 24.06
CA LYS A 82 -1.87 3.42 25.17
C LYS A 82 -1.79 4.67 26.04
N ASP A 83 -1.71 5.85 25.42
CA ASP A 83 -1.68 7.13 26.12
C ASP A 83 -2.96 7.38 26.92
N LYS A 84 -4.12 7.12 26.34
CA LYS A 84 -5.42 7.25 27.03
C LYS A 84 -5.50 6.33 28.24
N LEU A 85 -5.09 5.07 28.09
CA LEU A 85 -5.05 4.10 29.19
C LEU A 85 -4.09 4.55 30.29
N PHE A 86 -2.87 4.95 29.92
CA PHE A 86 -1.87 5.43 30.89
C PHE A 86 -2.39 6.61 31.71
N ARG A 87 -3.02 7.60 31.07
CA ARG A 87 -3.63 8.76 31.76
C ARG A 87 -4.78 8.33 32.68
N ALA A 88 -5.64 7.43 32.22
CA ALA A 88 -6.77 6.94 33.03
C ALA A 88 -6.30 6.21 34.30
N PHE A 89 -5.24 5.39 34.20
CA PHE A 89 -4.68 4.70 35.36
C PHE A 89 -3.88 5.64 36.29
N LYS A 90 -3.14 6.60 35.74
CA LYS A 90 -2.36 7.57 36.52
C LYS A 90 -3.24 8.57 37.28
N ASN A 91 -4.37 8.99 36.71
CA ASN A 91 -5.29 9.94 37.34
C ASN A 91 -6.28 9.29 38.34
N ASN A 92 -6.28 7.96 38.44
CA ASN A 92 -7.08 7.20 39.41
C ASN A 92 -6.27 6.81 40.67
N GLN A 93 -5.02 7.29 40.81
CA GLN A 93 -4.22 7.24 42.04
C GLN A 93 -4.18 8.62 42.69
#